data_AF-A0A1F6UQ94-F1
#
_entry.id   AF-A0A1F6UQ94-F1
#
_cell.length_a   1.000
_cell.length_b   1.000
_cell.length_c   1.000
_cell.angle_alpha   90.00
_cell.angle_beta   90.00
_cell.angle_gamma   90.00
#
_symmetry.space_group_name_H-M   'P 1'
#
loop_
_entity.id
_entity.type
_entity.pdbx_description
1 polymer ?
#
loop_
_entity_poly.entity_id
_entity_poly.type
_entity_poly.pdbx_seq_one_letter_code
_entity_poly.pdbx_strand_id
1 'polypeptide(L)'
;MIGDEPQSKDPEIIEAERICEEMRDIAKKLPKPSNIKNKGIIEQFGNNFYLLFLTILEEKSNPNLGVIRYLKKTEELYGDNWKKFLENNAELISQIQELLEQQKLFNQLFKDFMILYRSQKTRELGSRINEELNLQGIKNDIWSKLNPLLKQASEAMEKCGLKPEAFMGGKP
;
A
#
# COMPACT_ATOMS: atom_id res chain seq x y z
N MET A 1 -4.63 -52.92 16.28
CA MET A 1 -4.03 -51.58 16.19
C MET A 1 -4.23 -51.12 14.76
N ILE A 2 -5.24 -50.29 14.52
CA ILE A 2 -5.40 -49.63 13.21
C ILE A 2 -4.52 -48.40 13.31
N GLY A 3 -3.40 -48.42 12.59
CA GLY A 3 -2.56 -47.24 12.44
C GLY A 3 -3.32 -46.28 11.54
N ASP A 4 -3.75 -45.16 12.09
CA ASP A 4 -4.20 -44.04 11.28
C ASP A 4 -3.00 -43.58 10.45
N GLU A 5 -2.94 -44.00 9.18
CA GLU A 5 -2.07 -43.37 8.21
C GLU A 5 -2.40 -41.87 8.20
N PRO A 6 -1.41 -40.97 8.31
CA PRO A 6 -1.68 -39.55 8.28
C PRO A 6 -2.31 -39.23 6.92
N GLN A 7 -3.60 -38.83 6.95
CA GLN A 7 -4.30 -38.38 5.76
C GLN A 7 -3.44 -37.33 5.06
N SER A 8 -3.04 -37.64 3.81
CA SER A 8 -2.37 -36.69 2.93
C SER A 8 -3.15 -35.38 2.95
N LYS A 9 -2.56 -34.32 3.52
CA LYS A 9 -3.22 -33.01 3.57
C LYS A 9 -3.60 -32.60 2.16
N ASP A 10 -4.82 -32.08 2.00
CA ASP A 10 -5.30 -31.52 0.74
C ASP A 10 -4.26 -30.50 0.21
N PRO A 11 -3.78 -30.63 -1.04
CA PRO A 11 -2.80 -29.71 -1.63
C PRO A 11 -3.19 -28.24 -1.51
N GLU A 12 -4.50 -27.95 -1.52
CA GLU A 12 -5.04 -26.60 -1.35
C GLU A 12 -4.80 -26.05 0.06
N ILE A 13 -4.87 -26.92 1.08
CA ILE A 13 -4.58 -26.57 2.47
C ILE A 13 -3.07 -26.39 2.68
N ILE A 14 -2.24 -27.24 2.06
CA ILE A 14 -0.78 -27.09 2.11
C ILE A 14 -0.34 -25.74 1.53
N GLU A 15 -0.89 -25.38 0.36
CA GLU A 15 -0.59 -24.09 -0.26
C GLU A 15 -1.10 -22.91 0.58
N ALA A 16 -2.29 -23.03 1.19
CA ALA A 16 -2.81 -22.00 2.08
C ALA A 16 -1.94 -21.81 3.34
N GLU A 17 -1.43 -22.90 3.93
CA GLU A 17 -0.48 -22.85 5.05
C GLU A 17 0.81 -22.13 4.63
N ARG A 18 1.34 -22.43 3.43
CA ARG A 18 2.52 -21.76 2.86
C ARG A 18 2.29 -20.26 2.69
N ILE A 19 1.15 -19.87 2.12
CA ILE A 19 0.76 -18.46 1.97
C ILE A 19 0.66 -17.77 3.35
N CYS A 20 0.11 -18.43 4.37
CA CYS A 20 0.04 -17.86 5.71
C CYS A 20 1.43 -17.57 6.30
N GLU A 21 2.41 -18.47 6.11
CA GLU A 21 3.79 -18.23 6.54
C GLU A 21 4.43 -17.05 5.79
N GLU A 22 4.23 -16.95 4.47
CA GLU A 22 4.70 -15.80 3.68
C GLU A 22 4.09 -14.49 4.19
N MET A 23 2.80 -14.49 4.51
CA MET A 23 2.12 -13.33 5.09
C MET A 23 2.74 -12.93 6.43
N ARG A 24 3.08 -13.89 7.31
CA ARG A 24 3.76 -13.60 8.57
C ARG A 24 5.13 -12.98 8.35
N ASP A 25 5.90 -13.49 7.39
CA ASP A 25 7.23 -12.98 7.08
C ASP A 25 7.22 -11.57 6.49
N ILE A 26 6.22 -11.25 5.66
CA ILE A 26 6.00 -9.88 5.18
C ILE A 26 5.57 -8.97 6.32
N ALA A 27 4.66 -9.42 7.18
CA ALA A 27 4.17 -8.62 8.31
C ALA A 27 5.28 -8.23 9.30
N LYS A 28 6.32 -9.07 9.48
CA LYS A 28 7.50 -8.74 10.30
C LYS A 28 8.28 -7.52 9.78
N LYS A 29 8.15 -7.18 8.48
CA LYS A 29 8.81 -6.02 7.85
C LYS A 29 8.00 -4.74 7.99
N LEU A 30 6.74 -4.84 8.41
CA LEU A 30 5.87 -3.70 8.63
C LEU A 30 5.93 -3.26 10.10
N PRO A 31 5.75 -1.96 10.38
CA PRO A 31 5.58 -1.53 11.76
C PRO A 31 4.37 -2.23 12.37
N LYS A 32 4.49 -2.63 13.64
CA LYS A 32 3.36 -3.23 14.35
C LYS A 32 2.19 -2.24 14.35
N PRO A 33 0.99 -2.66 13.93
CA PRO A 33 -0.16 -1.78 13.92
C PRO A 33 -0.47 -1.37 15.36
N SER A 34 -0.85 -0.10 15.53
CA SER A 34 -1.36 0.41 16.79
C SER A 34 -2.58 -0.42 17.21
N ASN A 35 -2.68 -0.74 18.50
CA ASN A 35 -3.84 -1.47 19.05
C ASN A 35 -5.14 -0.64 19.01
N ILE A 36 -5.11 0.53 18.38
CA ILE A 36 -6.26 1.38 18.21
C ILE A 36 -7.19 0.65 17.26
N LYS A 37 -8.30 0.15 17.79
CA LYS A 37 -9.45 -0.33 17.03
C LYS A 37 -10.12 0.85 16.33
N ASN A 38 -9.41 1.51 15.41
CA ASN A 38 -10.00 2.50 14.52
C ASN A 38 -10.91 1.73 13.58
N LYS A 39 -12.18 1.62 13.99
CA LYS A 39 -13.27 1.05 13.20
C LYS A 39 -13.70 1.97 12.06
N GLY A 40 -13.10 3.17 11.96
CA GLY A 40 -13.31 4.08 10.84
C GLY A 40 -12.58 3.61 9.60
N ILE A 41 -13.28 3.65 8.47
CA ILE A 41 -12.66 3.60 7.15
C ILE A 41 -11.85 4.90 7.02
N ILE A 42 -10.52 4.80 6.91
CA ILE A 42 -9.70 5.97 6.60
C ILE A 42 -9.90 6.32 5.13
N GLU A 43 -10.45 7.50 4.88
CA GLU A 43 -10.61 8.07 3.55
C GLU A 43 -9.23 8.47 3.01
N GLN A 44 -8.93 8.12 1.75
CA GLN A 44 -7.65 8.43 1.12
C GLN A 44 -7.64 9.86 0.61
N PHE A 45 -6.67 10.67 1.05
CA PHE A 45 -6.55 12.05 0.59
C PHE A 45 -6.35 12.11 -0.93
N GLY A 46 -7.23 12.84 -1.63
CA GLY A 46 -7.16 13.02 -3.08
C GLY A 46 -7.33 11.74 -3.90
N ASN A 47 -7.75 10.63 -3.27
CA ASN A 47 -7.95 9.29 -3.83
C ASN A 47 -6.71 8.72 -4.54
N ASN A 48 -6.41 9.23 -5.74
CA ASN A 48 -5.29 8.82 -6.58
C ASN A 48 -4.04 9.69 -6.41
N PHE A 49 -4.08 10.74 -5.58
CA PHE A 49 -2.98 11.68 -5.45
C PHE A 49 -1.65 11.01 -5.05
N TYR A 50 -1.70 9.98 -4.21
CA TYR A 50 -0.52 9.20 -3.82
C TYR A 50 0.19 8.51 -5.00
N LEU A 51 -0.52 8.24 -6.11
CA LEU A 51 0.06 7.62 -7.29
C LEU A 51 1.15 8.50 -7.90
N LEU A 52 1.04 9.83 -7.80
CA LEU A 52 2.09 10.74 -8.26
C LEU A 52 3.42 10.42 -7.58
N PHE A 53 3.42 10.20 -6.27
CA PHE A 53 4.63 9.89 -5.50
C PHE A 53 5.08 8.44 -5.66
N LEU A 54 4.14 7.53 -5.89
CA LEU A 54 4.45 6.14 -6.27
C LEU A 54 5.25 6.11 -7.58
N THR A 55 5.00 7.04 -8.51
CA THR A 55 5.77 7.10 -9.76
C THR A 55 7.25 7.39 -9.54
N ILE A 56 7.56 8.26 -8.59
CA ILE A 56 8.94 8.63 -8.23
C ILE A 56 9.64 7.43 -7.56
N LEU A 57 8.91 6.62 -6.80
CA LEU A 57 9.43 5.42 -6.16
C LEU A 57 9.71 4.30 -7.18
N GLU A 58 8.80 4.08 -8.13
CA GLU A 58 8.91 3.02 -9.14
C GLU A 58 9.91 3.34 -10.25
N GLU A 59 10.10 4.62 -10.61
CA GLU A 59 11.16 5.04 -11.54
C GLU A 59 12.54 4.55 -11.07
N LYS A 60 12.78 4.57 -9.75
CA LYS A 60 14.05 4.10 -9.16
C LYS A 60 14.21 2.57 -9.16
N SER A 61 13.11 1.81 -9.27
CA SER A 61 13.09 0.38 -8.91
C SER A 61 12.73 -0.57 -10.06
N ASN A 62 11.73 -0.24 -10.89
CA ASN A 62 11.39 -0.89 -12.17
C ASN A 62 10.13 -0.18 -12.74
N PRO A 63 10.21 0.56 -13.86
CA PRO A 63 9.13 1.46 -14.23
C PRO A 63 7.91 0.73 -14.82
N ASN A 64 6.77 0.80 -14.14
CA ASN A 64 5.49 0.36 -14.68
C ASN A 64 4.99 1.36 -15.75
N LEU A 65 4.65 0.88 -16.95
CA LEU A 65 4.24 1.71 -18.10
C LEU A 65 3.05 2.63 -17.83
N GLY A 66 2.12 2.23 -16.96
CA GLY A 66 0.97 3.06 -16.58
C GLY A 66 1.35 4.24 -15.69
N VAL A 67 2.42 4.08 -14.92
CA VAL A 67 2.94 5.01 -13.91
C VAL A 67 3.87 6.05 -14.57
N ILE A 68 4.69 5.64 -15.54
CA ILE A 68 5.52 6.57 -16.34
C ILE A 68 4.70 7.69 -16.99
N ARG A 69 3.45 7.41 -17.41
CA ARG A 69 2.57 8.42 -18.02
C ARG A 69 2.22 9.55 -17.07
N TYR A 70 2.11 9.28 -15.76
CA TYR A 70 1.84 10.31 -14.75
C TYR A 70 3.04 11.23 -14.54
N LEU A 71 4.25 10.65 -14.47
CA LEU A 71 5.48 11.42 -14.32
C LEU A 71 5.72 12.31 -15.55
N LYS A 72 5.65 11.74 -16.77
CA LYS A 72 5.80 12.50 -18.02
C LYS A 72 4.79 13.64 -18.15
N LYS A 73 3.53 13.39 -17.82
CA LYS A 73 2.49 14.43 -17.82
C LYS A 73 2.82 15.56 -16.84
N THR A 74 3.39 15.23 -15.68
CA THR A 74 3.78 16.23 -14.67
C THR A 74 4.96 17.07 -15.16
N GLU A 75 5.97 16.44 -15.75
CA GLU A 75 7.12 17.12 -16.36
C GLU A 75 6.72 18.00 -17.54
N GLU A 76 5.84 17.52 -18.43
CA GLU A 76 5.32 18.28 -19.57
C GLU A 76 4.51 19.51 -19.12
N LEU A 77 3.69 19.38 -18.06
CA LEU A 77 2.83 20.46 -17.59
C LEU A 77 3.56 21.52 -16.76
N TYR A 78 4.55 21.10 -15.95
CA TYR A 78 5.11 21.96 -14.91
C TYR A 78 6.64 22.12 -14.99
N GLY A 79 7.34 21.30 -15.77
CA GLY A 79 8.77 21.45 -16.08
C GLY A 79 9.64 21.78 -14.87
N ASP A 80 10.26 22.97 -14.89
CA ASP A 80 11.16 23.41 -13.82
C ASP A 80 10.46 23.67 -12.47
N ASN A 81 9.16 23.97 -12.46
CA ASN A 81 8.41 24.10 -11.22
C ASN A 81 8.27 22.74 -10.51
N TRP A 82 8.15 21.65 -11.27
CA TRP A 82 8.15 20.29 -10.71
C TRP A 82 9.51 19.93 -10.10
N LYS A 83 10.61 20.23 -10.80
CA LYS A 83 11.96 20.02 -10.25
C LYS A 83 12.19 20.80 -8.96
N LYS A 84 11.84 22.10 -8.95
CA LYS A 84 11.93 22.95 -7.75
C LYS A 84 11.08 22.43 -6.60
N PHE A 85 9.87 21.93 -6.89
CA PHE A 85 9.04 21.30 -5.88
C PHE A 85 9.74 20.09 -5.26
N LEU A 86 10.29 19.18 -6.07
CA LEU A 86 10.99 17.99 -5.59
C LEU A 86 12.23 18.34 -4.76
N GLU A 87 13.03 19.30 -5.22
CA GLU A 87 14.25 19.75 -4.54
C GLU A 87 13.93 20.41 -3.19
N ASN A 88 12.97 21.34 -3.17
CA ASN A 88 12.61 22.09 -1.96
C ASN A 88 11.87 21.24 -0.92
N ASN A 89 11.30 20.11 -1.32
CA ASN A 89 10.50 19.24 -0.45
C ASN A 89 11.08 17.83 -0.33
N ALA A 90 12.38 17.64 -0.58
CA ALA A 90 13.02 16.32 -0.63
C ALA A 90 12.76 15.46 0.62
N GLU A 91 12.77 16.07 1.82
CA GLU A 91 12.46 15.36 3.07
C GLU A 91 11.00 14.85 3.10
N LEU A 92 10.04 15.71 2.77
CA LEU A 92 8.62 15.34 2.68
C LEU A 92 8.41 14.21 1.65
N ILE A 93 9.05 14.29 0.49
CA ILE A 93 9.00 13.23 -0.54
C ILE A 93 9.58 11.92 0.00
N SER A 94 10.70 11.97 0.73
CA SER A 94 11.29 10.78 1.34
C SER A 94 10.36 10.13 2.36
N GLN A 95 9.69 10.92 3.21
CA GLN A 95 8.72 10.39 4.19
C GLN A 95 7.51 9.75 3.50
N ILE A 96 7.00 10.35 2.42
CA ILE A 96 5.94 9.76 1.60
C ILE A 96 6.41 8.44 0.98
N GLN A 97 7.62 8.40 0.42
CA GLN A 97 8.18 7.20 -0.21
C GLN A 97 8.34 6.03 0.78
N GLU A 98 8.77 6.30 2.00
CA GLU A 98 8.89 5.27 3.06
C GLU A 98 7.52 4.62 3.36
N LEU A 99 6.46 5.44 3.48
CA LEU A 99 5.11 4.93 3.72
C LEU A 99 4.54 4.19 2.50
N LEU A 100 4.90 4.60 1.28
CA LEU A 100 4.49 3.91 0.06
C LEU A 100 5.14 2.53 -0.08
N GLU A 101 6.39 2.35 0.35
CA GLU A 101 7.00 1.00 0.45
C GLU A 101 6.23 0.12 1.45
N GLN A 102 5.81 0.67 2.59
CA GLN A 102 4.95 -0.06 3.54
C GLN A 102 3.59 -0.40 2.90
N GLN A 103 2.98 0.53 2.17
CA GLN A 103 1.73 0.28 1.44
C GLN A 103 1.88 -0.81 0.38
N LYS A 104 3.04 -0.90 -0.29
CA LYS A 104 3.35 -1.96 -1.26
C LYS A 104 3.41 -3.34 -0.61
N LEU A 105 4.08 -3.46 0.53
CA LEU A 105 4.09 -4.70 1.32
C LEU A 105 2.68 -5.05 1.82
N PHE A 106 1.90 -4.07 2.27
CA PHE A 106 0.50 -4.30 2.64
C PHE A 106 -0.34 -4.79 1.45
N ASN A 107 -0.17 -4.22 0.25
CA ASN A 107 -0.87 -4.67 -0.94
C ASN A 107 -0.53 -6.13 -1.28
N GLN A 108 0.71 -6.56 -1.03
CA GLN A 108 1.09 -7.96 -1.16
C GLN A 108 0.36 -8.84 -0.15
N LEU A 109 0.34 -8.47 1.14
CA LEU A 109 -0.45 -9.17 2.17
C LEU A 109 -1.92 -9.29 1.79
N PHE A 110 -2.51 -8.20 1.29
CA PHE A 110 -3.91 -8.19 0.90
C PHE A 110 -4.19 -9.10 -0.31
N LYS A 111 -3.27 -9.16 -1.28
CA LYS A 111 -3.36 -10.08 -2.41
C LYS A 111 -3.32 -11.54 -1.94
N ASP A 112 -2.41 -11.87 -1.05
CA ASP A 112 -2.24 -13.21 -0.48
C ASP A 112 -3.48 -13.61 0.33
N PHE A 113 -3.98 -12.70 1.17
CA PHE A 113 -5.25 -12.84 1.87
C PHE A 113 -6.43 -13.12 0.91
N MET A 114 -6.52 -12.39 -0.20
CA MET A 114 -7.58 -12.60 -1.20
C MET A 114 -7.47 -13.98 -1.86
N ILE A 115 -6.27 -14.56 -2.00
CA ILE A 115 -6.11 -15.94 -2.47
C ILE A 115 -6.72 -16.91 -1.46
N LEU A 116 -6.47 -16.73 -0.16
CA LEU A 116 -7.05 -17.54 0.91
C LEU A 116 -8.58 -17.42 1.01
N TYR A 117 -9.16 -16.30 0.56
CA TYR A 117 -10.61 -16.09 0.58
C TYR A 117 -11.36 -16.60 -0.65
N ARG A 118 -10.66 -17.00 -1.71
CA ARG A 118 -11.28 -17.50 -2.95
C ARG A 118 -11.93 -18.87 -2.79
N SER A 119 -11.45 -19.68 -1.85
CA SER A 119 -11.97 -21.01 -1.61
C SER A 119 -12.64 -21.11 -0.25
N GLN A 120 -13.74 -21.87 -0.20
CA GLN A 120 -14.43 -22.15 1.05
C GLN A 120 -13.55 -22.97 2.01
N LYS A 121 -12.65 -23.83 1.51
CA LYS A 121 -11.78 -24.68 2.34
C LYS A 121 -10.70 -23.89 3.09
N THR A 122 -10.22 -22.80 2.49
CA THR A 122 -9.09 -22.01 3.02
C THR A 122 -9.56 -20.73 3.73
N ARG A 123 -10.86 -20.42 3.66
CA ARG A 123 -11.46 -19.22 4.26
C ARG A 123 -11.24 -19.09 5.76
N GLU A 124 -11.26 -20.19 6.50
CA GLU A 124 -11.00 -20.19 7.95
C GLU A 124 -9.54 -19.88 8.27
N LEU A 125 -8.59 -20.39 7.46
CA LEU A 125 -7.18 -20.00 7.55
C LEU A 125 -7.01 -18.51 7.24
N GLY A 126 -7.65 -18.04 6.16
CA GLY A 126 -7.68 -16.62 5.79
C GLY A 126 -8.22 -15.73 6.91
N SER A 127 -9.29 -16.14 7.58
CA SER A 127 -9.91 -15.38 8.67
C SER A 127 -8.98 -15.29 9.88
N ARG A 128 -8.38 -16.42 10.28
CA ARG A 128 -7.41 -16.49 11.38
C ARG A 128 -6.19 -15.61 11.11
N ILE A 129 -5.58 -15.69 9.93
CA ILE A 129 -4.39 -14.88 9.63
C ILE A 129 -4.73 -13.38 9.56
N ASN A 130 -5.92 -13.01 9.07
CA ASN A 130 -6.34 -11.61 9.06
C ASN A 130 -6.53 -11.04 10.47
N GLU A 131 -7.10 -11.82 11.39
CA GLU A 131 -7.21 -11.44 12.81
C GLU A 131 -5.84 -11.39 13.48
N GLU A 132 -5.00 -12.40 13.25
CA GLU A 132 -3.63 -12.50 13.79
C GLU A 132 -2.77 -11.29 13.39
N LEU A 133 -2.77 -10.94 12.11
CA LEU A 133 -1.95 -9.85 11.57
C LEU A 133 -2.61 -8.47 11.73
N ASN A 134 -3.91 -8.42 12.01
CA ASN A 134 -4.69 -7.19 12.05
C ASN A 134 -4.51 -6.35 10.76
N LEU A 135 -4.81 -6.94 9.59
CA LEU A 135 -4.59 -6.28 8.28
C LEU A 135 -5.27 -4.91 8.19
N GLN A 136 -6.47 -4.77 8.76
CA GLN A 136 -7.16 -3.48 8.80
C GLN A 136 -6.40 -2.45 9.64
N GLY A 137 -5.81 -2.85 10.77
CA GLY A 137 -4.96 -1.99 11.58
C GLY A 137 -3.72 -1.53 10.83
N ILE A 138 -3.04 -2.43 10.13
CA ILE A 138 -1.87 -2.10 9.30
C ILE A 138 -2.24 -1.07 8.24
N LYS A 139 -3.33 -1.31 7.48
CA LYS A 139 -3.83 -0.37 6.48
C LYS A 139 -4.11 1.00 7.10
N ASN A 140 -4.83 1.02 8.21
CA ASN A 140 -5.22 2.26 8.86
C ASN A 140 -4.01 3.05 9.36
N ASP A 141 -3.02 2.39 9.96
CA ASP A 141 -1.82 3.06 10.43
C ASP A 141 -1.03 3.71 9.29
N ILE A 142 -0.85 3.00 8.16
CA ILE A 142 -0.16 3.54 6.97
C ILE A 142 -0.91 4.80 6.48
N TRP A 143 -2.22 4.69 6.26
CA TRP A 143 -3.01 5.81 5.72
C TRP A 143 -3.16 6.98 6.70
N SER A 144 -3.20 6.72 8.01
CA SER A 144 -3.23 7.78 9.02
C SER A 144 -1.99 8.67 9.00
N LYS A 145 -0.84 8.10 8.63
CA LYS A 145 0.44 8.83 8.50
C LYS A 145 0.60 9.41 7.10
N LEU A 146 0.15 8.69 6.06
CA LEU A 146 0.31 9.10 4.68
C LEU A 146 -0.60 10.29 4.33
N ASN A 147 -1.85 10.31 4.79
CA ASN A 147 -2.81 11.37 4.47
C ASN A 147 -2.32 12.79 4.83
N PRO A 148 -1.82 13.06 6.05
CA PRO A 148 -1.27 14.37 6.39
C PRO A 148 -0.11 14.80 5.48
N LEU A 149 0.78 13.87 5.12
CA LEU A 149 1.92 14.16 4.24
C LEU A 149 1.47 14.46 2.81
N LEU A 150 0.50 13.71 2.30
CA LEU A 150 -0.12 13.99 1.01
C LEU A 150 -0.80 15.37 0.98
N LYS A 151 -1.48 15.74 2.06
CA LYS A 151 -2.06 17.09 2.19
C LYS A 151 -0.96 18.17 2.17
N GLN A 152 0.11 18.00 2.93
CA GLN A 152 1.26 18.92 2.91
C GLN A 152 1.89 19.02 1.53
N ALA A 153 2.01 17.91 0.81
CA ALA A 153 2.55 17.89 -0.53
C ALA A 153 1.65 18.65 -1.52
N SER A 154 0.31 18.52 -1.39
CA SER A 154 -0.66 19.31 -2.15
C SER A 154 -0.46 20.82 -1.93
N GLU A 155 -0.38 21.25 -0.67
CA GLU A 155 -0.17 22.66 -0.31
C GLU A 155 1.18 23.19 -0.80
N ALA A 156 2.23 22.36 -0.76
CA ALA A 156 3.55 22.71 -1.27
C ALA A 156 3.58 22.78 -2.81
N MET A 157 2.84 21.91 -3.50
CA MET A 157 2.66 21.97 -4.95
C MET A 157 2.02 23.29 -5.37
N GLU A 158 0.95 23.71 -4.70
CA GLU A 158 0.26 24.98 -4.97
C GLU A 158 1.19 26.20 -4.81
N LYS A 159 2.03 26.21 -3.75
CA LYS A 159 3.02 27.28 -3.52
C LYS A 159 4.08 27.37 -4.63
N CYS A 160 4.35 26.27 -5.34
CA CYS A 160 5.24 26.22 -6.48
C CYS A 160 4.54 26.47 -7.82
N GLY A 161 3.24 26.79 -7.81
CA GLY A 161 2.44 27.02 -9.02
C GLY A 161 2.00 25.75 -9.74
N LEU A 162 2.02 24.59 -9.07
CA LEU A 162 1.47 23.34 -9.58
C LEU A 162 0.01 23.19 -9.15
N LYS A 163 -0.79 22.46 -9.93
CA LYS A 163 -2.21 22.18 -9.61
C LYS A 163 -2.36 20.73 -9.16
N PRO A 164 -2.37 20.45 -7.84
CA PRO A 164 -2.46 19.09 -7.33
C PRO A 164 -3.77 18.38 -7.69
N GLU A 165 -4.85 19.14 -7.94
CA GLU A 165 -6.17 18.63 -8.32
C GLU A 165 -6.15 17.88 -9.66
N ALA A 166 -5.18 18.19 -10.54
CA ALA A 166 -4.99 17.48 -11.81
C ALA A 166 -4.63 15.98 -11.60
N PHE A 167 -4.25 15.60 -10.39
CA PHE A 167 -3.85 14.25 -9.99
C PHE A 167 -4.82 13.62 -8.98
N MET A 168 -5.84 14.35 -8.54
CA MET A 168 -6.87 13.81 -7.67
C MET A 168 -7.94 13.12 -8.52
N GLY A 169 -8.32 11.89 -8.17
CA GLY A 169 -9.40 11.18 -8.86
C GLY A 169 -10.73 11.83 -8.51
N GLY A 170 -11.41 12.47 -9.48
CA GLY A 170 -12.66 13.23 -9.26
C GLY A 170 -13.76 12.40 -8.58
N LYS A 171 -14.69 12.99 -7.83
CA LYS A 171 -15.24 14.37 -7.88
C LYS A 171 -15.33 15.03 -6.49
N PRO A 172 -15.51 16.37 -6.43
CA PRO A 172 -15.59 17.18 -5.20
C PRO A 172 -16.66 16.72 -4.20
#